data_AF-A0A813EWS8-F1
#
_entry.id   AF-A0A813EWS8-F1
#
_cell.length_a   1.000
_cell.length_b   1.000
_cell.length_c   1.000
_cell.angle_alpha   90.00
_cell.angle_beta   90.00
_cell.angle_gamma   90.00
#
_symmetry.space_group_name_H-M   'P 1'
#
loop_
_entity.id
_entity.type
_entity.pdbx_description
1 polymer ?
#
loop_
_entity_poly.entity_id
_entity_poly.type
_entity_poly.pdbx_seq_one_letter_code
_entity_poly.pdbx_strand_id
1 'polypeptide(L)'
;ARGWRLGLDPNHRFSLDKMALRTFCRNAELDLCVQSLWDCLDTDRDGAVCMQDVTPKGALALASLRAWSHQKCGSCVAVWDLPALAQSRFQPREKLTSMKKMLTECFMEAVKVEGWPGSAKDRSWKGQAQLCSALDKFHAGMVSKEDLAWLDSWEPPLFLLEEASEEAWNELFGQLLSKYGSPLKAWFHLDMDNTNEVSWSELVAACKKIKFKGNLGAAWRYIDDDASGIISLKEFSSPDFELLMSFKEWASSHFGSVGNAFKNFDKDGSGSLTLGELRRACQRRKWVGEAKMLFDCLGSSPDK
;
A
#
# COMPACT_ATOMS: atom_id res chain seq x y z
N ALA A 1 -8.12 1.18 -12.42
CA ALA A 1 -9.55 1.24 -11.99
C ALA A 1 -10.59 0.79 -13.03
N ARG A 2 -10.25 0.46 -14.29
CA ARG A 2 -11.24 0.00 -15.29
C ARG A 2 -11.95 -1.31 -14.93
N GLY A 3 -11.18 -2.38 -14.69
CA GLY A 3 -11.74 -3.69 -14.31
C GLY A 3 -12.58 -3.61 -13.03
N TRP A 4 -12.16 -2.71 -12.12
CA TRP A 4 -12.96 -2.32 -10.96
C TRP A 4 -14.33 -1.74 -11.36
N ARG A 5 -14.35 -0.62 -12.10
CA ARG A 5 -15.58 0.14 -12.42
C ARG A 5 -16.54 -0.57 -13.37
N LEU A 6 -16.05 -1.42 -14.28
CA LEU A 6 -16.88 -2.11 -15.27
C LEU A 6 -17.32 -3.50 -14.81
N GLY A 7 -16.49 -4.18 -14.02
CA GLY A 7 -16.69 -5.59 -13.68
C GLY A 7 -16.96 -5.81 -12.20
N LEU A 8 -15.99 -5.45 -11.35
CA LEU A 8 -16.01 -5.81 -9.94
C LEU A 8 -17.01 -4.98 -9.12
N ASP A 9 -17.14 -3.69 -9.43
CA ASP A 9 -17.98 -2.74 -8.71
C ASP A 9 -18.84 -1.87 -9.63
N PRO A 10 -19.82 -2.48 -10.33
CA PRO A 10 -20.73 -1.75 -11.20
C PRO A 10 -21.70 -0.84 -10.41
N ASN A 11 -21.87 -1.07 -9.11
CA ASN A 11 -22.82 -0.37 -8.24
C ASN A 11 -22.16 0.71 -7.35
N HIS A 12 -20.87 1.01 -7.56
CA HIS A 12 -20.15 2.08 -6.84
C HIS A 12 -20.11 1.89 -5.32
N ARG A 13 -19.89 0.64 -4.87
CA ARG A 13 -19.73 0.29 -3.46
C ARG A 13 -18.31 0.48 -2.95
N PHE A 14 -17.32 0.56 -3.84
CA PHE A 14 -15.90 0.72 -3.52
C PHE A 14 -15.30 -0.39 -2.63
N SER A 15 -16.03 -1.48 -2.47
CA SER A 15 -15.63 -2.69 -1.75
C SER A 15 -16.27 -3.92 -2.42
N LEU A 16 -15.51 -5.01 -2.47
CA LEU A 16 -15.86 -6.27 -3.09
C LEU A 16 -15.53 -7.41 -2.12
N ASP A 17 -16.55 -8.15 -1.70
CA ASP A 17 -16.36 -9.40 -0.97
C ASP A 17 -16.07 -10.59 -1.92
N LYS A 18 -15.63 -11.70 -1.34
CA LYS A 18 -15.28 -12.92 -2.08
C LYS A 18 -16.44 -13.54 -2.84
N MET A 19 -17.65 -13.38 -2.33
CA MET A 19 -18.85 -13.91 -2.97
C MET A 19 -19.21 -13.10 -4.22
N ALA A 20 -19.03 -11.78 -4.17
CA ALA A 20 -19.19 -10.89 -5.29
C ALA A 20 -18.14 -11.18 -6.37
N LEU A 21 -16.86 -11.40 -6.01
CA LEU A 21 -15.83 -11.82 -6.96
C LEU A 21 -16.19 -13.15 -7.64
N ARG A 22 -16.60 -14.15 -6.84
CA ARG A 22 -17.04 -15.46 -7.37
C ARG A 22 -18.20 -15.32 -8.36
N THR A 23 -19.17 -14.45 -8.04
CA THR A 23 -20.33 -14.18 -8.90
C THR A 23 -19.89 -13.51 -10.21
N PHE A 24 -18.97 -12.54 -10.13
CA PHE A 24 -18.38 -11.90 -11.30
C PHE A 24 -17.65 -12.91 -12.21
N CYS A 25 -16.74 -13.72 -11.67
CA CYS A 25 -15.99 -14.70 -12.46
C CYS A 25 -16.92 -15.70 -13.16
N ARG A 26 -17.98 -16.14 -12.47
CA ARG A 26 -18.99 -17.02 -13.06
C ARG A 26 -19.75 -16.35 -14.21
N ASN A 27 -20.18 -15.11 -14.03
CA ASN A 27 -20.95 -14.38 -15.04
C ASN A 27 -20.09 -13.96 -16.25
N ALA A 28 -18.79 -13.77 -16.05
CA ALA A 28 -17.83 -13.44 -17.09
C ALA A 28 -17.19 -14.68 -17.75
N GLU A 29 -17.64 -15.89 -17.39
CA GLU A 29 -17.14 -17.17 -17.91
C GLU A 29 -15.61 -17.31 -17.80
N LEU A 30 -15.04 -16.80 -16.71
CA LEU A 30 -13.60 -16.86 -16.47
C LEU A 30 -13.21 -18.23 -15.91
N ASP A 31 -12.45 -19.01 -16.69
CA ASP A 31 -11.88 -20.29 -16.26
C ASP A 31 -10.62 -20.06 -15.41
N LEU A 32 -10.82 -19.74 -14.13
CA LEU A 32 -9.74 -19.47 -13.18
C LEU A 32 -10.09 -19.87 -11.75
N CYS A 33 -9.06 -20.13 -10.95
CA CYS A 33 -9.21 -20.40 -9.54
C CYS A 33 -9.59 -19.11 -8.79
N VAL A 34 -10.87 -18.97 -8.43
CA VAL A 34 -11.38 -17.79 -7.68
C VAL A 34 -10.65 -17.59 -6.36
N GLN A 35 -10.23 -18.68 -5.70
CA GLN A 35 -9.46 -18.59 -4.47
C GLN A 35 -8.11 -17.91 -4.72
N SER A 36 -7.36 -18.37 -5.71
CA SER A 36 -6.05 -17.77 -6.04
C SER A 36 -6.18 -16.33 -6.50
N LEU A 37 -7.23 -16.00 -7.27
CA LEU A 37 -7.50 -14.60 -7.64
C LEU A 37 -7.83 -13.75 -6.42
N TRP A 38 -8.63 -14.27 -5.49
CA TRP A 38 -8.95 -13.58 -4.25
C TRP A 38 -7.67 -13.28 -3.45
N ASP A 39 -6.82 -14.29 -3.25
CA ASP A 39 -5.57 -14.15 -2.50
C ASP A 39 -4.58 -13.17 -3.15
N CYS A 40 -4.72 -12.91 -4.46
CA CYS A 40 -3.94 -11.88 -5.16
C CYS A 40 -4.54 -10.47 -5.09
N LEU A 41 -5.85 -10.34 -4.87
CA LEU A 41 -6.54 -9.05 -4.86
C LEU A 41 -6.76 -8.51 -3.43
N ASP A 42 -7.00 -9.40 -2.48
CA ASP A 42 -7.18 -9.11 -1.05
C ASP A 42 -5.80 -9.08 -0.37
N THR A 43 -4.97 -8.13 -0.78
CA THR A 43 -3.55 -8.07 -0.39
C THR A 43 -3.36 -7.82 1.09
N ASP A 44 -4.27 -7.09 1.72
CA ASP A 44 -4.27 -6.82 3.16
C ASP A 44 -5.09 -7.81 3.99
N ARG A 45 -5.73 -8.80 3.33
CA ARG A 45 -6.45 -9.93 3.95
C ARG A 45 -7.53 -9.53 4.94
N ASP A 46 -8.12 -8.36 4.74
CA ASP A 46 -9.20 -7.86 5.59
C ASP A 46 -10.57 -8.47 5.22
N GLY A 47 -10.61 -9.27 4.15
CA GLY A 47 -11.80 -9.93 3.65
C GLY A 47 -12.60 -9.09 2.65
N ALA A 48 -12.06 -7.94 2.22
CA ALA A 48 -12.68 -7.02 1.30
C ALA A 48 -11.64 -6.41 0.34
N VAL A 49 -11.72 -6.76 -0.95
CA VAL A 49 -10.95 -6.04 -1.96
C VAL A 49 -11.58 -4.65 -2.12
N CYS A 50 -10.78 -3.61 -2.05
CA CYS A 50 -11.11 -2.22 -2.30
C CYS A 50 -10.28 -1.67 -3.48
N MET A 51 -10.55 -0.42 -3.88
CA MET A 51 -9.85 0.17 -5.02
C MET A 51 -8.34 0.32 -4.77
N GLN A 52 -7.97 0.65 -3.54
CA GLN A 52 -6.57 0.80 -3.14
C GLN A 52 -5.78 -0.51 -3.20
N ASP A 53 -6.42 -1.68 -3.12
CA ASP A 53 -5.71 -2.97 -3.18
C ASP A 53 -5.41 -3.36 -4.63
N VAL A 54 -6.32 -3.01 -5.54
CA VAL A 54 -6.13 -3.29 -6.99
C VAL A 54 -5.23 -2.26 -7.66
N THR A 55 -5.26 -0.99 -7.19
CA THR A 55 -4.48 0.09 -7.80
C THR A 55 -4.05 1.12 -6.76
N PRO A 56 -3.11 0.79 -5.84
CA PRO A 56 -2.69 1.69 -4.76
C PRO A 56 -2.34 3.11 -5.23
N LYS A 57 -1.48 3.20 -6.25
CA LYS A 57 -1.04 4.47 -6.86
C LYS A 57 -2.15 5.22 -7.58
N GLY A 58 -3.07 4.48 -8.21
CA GLY A 58 -4.24 5.06 -8.86
C GLY A 58 -5.24 5.61 -7.84
N ALA A 59 -5.47 4.88 -6.76
CA ALA A 59 -6.31 5.30 -5.64
C ALA A 59 -5.75 6.56 -4.97
N LEU A 60 -4.43 6.63 -4.73
CA LEU A 60 -3.77 7.83 -4.21
C LEU A 60 -3.96 9.05 -5.13
N ALA A 61 -3.78 8.88 -6.44
CA ALA A 61 -3.96 9.97 -7.39
C ALA A 61 -5.43 10.45 -7.46
N LEU A 62 -6.39 9.51 -7.42
CA LEU A 62 -7.81 9.82 -7.35
C LEU A 62 -8.18 10.54 -6.05
N ALA A 63 -7.65 10.09 -4.91
CA ALA A 63 -7.90 10.69 -3.60
C ALA A 63 -7.36 12.13 -3.55
N SER A 64 -6.16 12.36 -4.09
CA SER A 64 -5.57 13.69 -4.23
C SER A 64 -6.43 14.62 -5.10
N LEU A 65 -6.87 14.15 -6.28
CA LEU A 65 -7.77 14.93 -7.13
C LEU A 65 -9.07 15.25 -6.39
N ARG A 66 -9.66 14.25 -5.74
CA ARG A 66 -10.91 14.41 -4.98
C ARG A 66 -10.76 15.45 -3.87
N ALA A 67 -9.75 15.32 -3.01
CA ALA A 67 -9.50 16.23 -1.90
C ALA A 67 -9.37 17.68 -2.39
N TRP A 68 -8.54 17.91 -3.42
CA TRP A 68 -8.38 19.21 -4.03
C TRP A 68 -9.70 19.74 -4.64
N SER A 69 -10.45 18.89 -5.34
CA SER A 69 -11.71 19.28 -5.99
C SER A 69 -12.75 19.74 -4.97
N HIS A 70 -12.90 18.99 -3.87
CA HIS A 70 -13.79 19.35 -2.78
C HIS A 70 -13.35 20.65 -2.10
N GLN A 71 -12.06 20.86 -1.90
CA GLN A 71 -11.54 22.11 -1.33
C GLN A 71 -11.73 23.31 -2.27
N LYS A 72 -11.53 23.12 -3.59
CA LYS A 72 -11.55 24.19 -4.59
C LYS A 72 -12.97 24.61 -4.97
N CYS A 73 -13.86 23.64 -5.20
CA CYS A 73 -15.20 23.87 -5.76
C CYS A 73 -16.30 22.98 -5.15
N GLY A 74 -16.04 22.32 -4.02
CA GLY A 74 -17.05 21.57 -3.25
C GLY A 74 -17.33 20.14 -3.71
N SER A 75 -17.00 19.78 -4.96
CA SER A 75 -17.12 18.43 -5.51
C SER A 75 -16.19 18.22 -6.71
N CYS A 76 -15.91 16.97 -7.05
CA CYS A 76 -15.22 16.56 -8.27
C CYS A 76 -16.02 16.96 -9.51
N VAL A 77 -17.34 16.76 -9.52
CA VAL A 77 -18.19 17.12 -10.66
C VAL A 77 -18.14 18.62 -10.96
N ALA A 78 -18.05 19.47 -9.92
CA ALA A 78 -17.94 20.92 -10.09
C ALA A 78 -16.64 21.36 -10.80
N VAL A 79 -15.56 20.55 -10.72
CA VAL A 79 -14.32 20.80 -11.47
C VAL A 79 -14.59 20.89 -12.96
N TRP A 80 -15.56 20.12 -13.47
CA TRP A 80 -15.96 20.14 -14.87
C TRP A 80 -16.35 21.55 -15.34
N ASP A 81 -16.90 22.39 -14.48
CA ASP A 81 -17.41 23.70 -14.86
C ASP A 81 -16.42 24.84 -14.53
N LEU A 82 -15.20 24.52 -14.07
CA LEU A 82 -14.12 25.50 -13.88
C LEU A 82 -13.66 26.14 -15.19
N PRO A 83 -13.19 27.40 -15.17
CA PRO A 83 -12.85 28.15 -16.39
C PRO A 83 -11.90 27.42 -17.34
N ALA A 84 -10.80 26.84 -16.87
CA ALA A 84 -9.83 26.17 -17.73
C ALA A 84 -10.38 24.87 -18.32
N LEU A 85 -11.18 24.11 -17.57
CA LEU A 85 -11.82 22.88 -18.08
C LEU A 85 -12.96 23.20 -19.04
N ALA A 86 -13.71 24.27 -18.79
CA ALA A 86 -14.71 24.76 -19.72
C ALA A 86 -14.07 25.18 -21.04
N GLN A 87 -12.98 25.94 -20.99
CA GLN A 87 -12.24 26.35 -22.19
C GLN A 87 -11.61 25.16 -22.93
N SER A 88 -11.02 24.20 -22.22
CA SER A 88 -10.34 23.05 -22.83
C SER A 88 -11.30 22.15 -23.64
N ARG A 89 -12.59 22.07 -23.26
CA ARG A 89 -13.64 21.36 -24.03
C ARG A 89 -13.90 21.95 -25.41
N PHE A 90 -13.63 23.23 -25.60
CA PHE A 90 -13.89 23.94 -26.85
C PHE A 90 -12.63 24.24 -27.66
N GLN A 91 -11.45 23.81 -27.19
CA GLN A 91 -10.22 23.94 -27.96
C GLN A 91 -10.16 22.89 -29.07
N PRO A 92 -10.07 23.29 -30.35
CA PRO A 92 -10.15 22.39 -31.48
C PRO A 92 -8.77 21.76 -31.77
N ARG A 93 -8.26 20.90 -30.89
CA ARG A 93 -7.08 20.07 -31.25
C ARG A 93 -7.47 18.99 -32.28
N GLU A 94 -8.69 18.42 -32.19
CA GLU A 94 -9.09 17.26 -33.04
C GLU A 94 -10.58 17.24 -33.46
N LYS A 95 -11.22 18.39 -33.74
CA LYS A 95 -12.66 18.47 -34.17
C LYS A 95 -13.68 17.86 -33.20
N LEU A 96 -13.29 17.46 -31.98
CA LEU A 96 -14.19 16.91 -30.97
C LEU A 96 -14.53 17.98 -29.93
N THR A 97 -15.68 18.64 -30.11
CA THR A 97 -16.29 19.47 -29.05
C THR A 97 -17.41 18.67 -28.40
N SER A 98 -17.29 18.39 -27.10
CA SER A 98 -18.30 17.64 -26.36
C SER A 98 -18.51 18.25 -24.98
N MET A 99 -19.77 18.45 -24.61
CA MET A 99 -20.15 18.90 -23.26
C MET A 99 -20.00 17.80 -22.21
N LYS A 100 -19.94 16.53 -22.65
CA LYS A 100 -19.97 15.35 -21.79
C LYS A 100 -18.61 14.70 -21.59
N LYS A 101 -17.67 14.90 -22.52
CA LYS A 101 -16.37 14.21 -22.55
C LYS A 101 -15.28 15.16 -23.04
N MET A 102 -14.05 14.96 -22.57
CA MET A 102 -12.85 15.61 -23.10
C MET A 102 -11.69 14.62 -23.14
N LEU A 103 -10.69 14.89 -23.97
CA LEU A 103 -9.46 14.10 -24.00
C LEU A 103 -8.78 14.17 -22.64
N THR A 104 -8.24 13.04 -22.19
CA THR A 104 -7.59 12.96 -20.89
C THR A 104 -6.41 13.92 -20.78
N GLU A 105 -5.66 14.13 -21.87
CA GLU A 105 -4.58 15.12 -21.91
C GLU A 105 -5.10 16.55 -21.67
N CYS A 106 -6.20 16.93 -22.31
CA CYS A 106 -6.84 18.24 -22.11
C CYS A 106 -7.38 18.41 -20.69
N PHE A 107 -7.93 17.35 -20.09
CA PHE A 107 -8.33 17.34 -18.68
C PHE A 107 -7.13 17.61 -17.78
N MET A 108 -6.02 16.90 -17.99
CA MET A 108 -4.81 17.02 -17.19
C MET A 108 -4.13 18.38 -17.31
N GLU A 109 -4.07 18.96 -18.53
CA GLU A 109 -3.58 20.33 -18.74
C GLU A 109 -4.48 21.33 -17.99
N ALA A 110 -5.80 21.19 -18.07
CA ALA A 110 -6.74 22.12 -17.45
C ALA A 110 -6.72 22.07 -15.91
N VAL A 111 -6.71 20.90 -15.28
CA VAL A 111 -6.64 20.82 -13.80
C VAL A 111 -5.32 21.36 -13.25
N LYS A 112 -4.21 21.28 -14.01
CA LYS A 112 -2.95 21.92 -13.64
C LYS A 112 -3.05 23.43 -13.70
N VAL A 113 -3.68 23.98 -14.74
CA VAL A 113 -3.93 25.43 -14.84
C VAL A 113 -4.79 25.93 -13.67
N GLU A 114 -5.76 25.14 -13.22
CA GLU A 114 -6.59 25.46 -12.04
C GLU A 114 -5.85 25.32 -10.69
N GLY A 115 -4.61 24.82 -10.72
CA GLY A 115 -3.74 24.71 -9.56
C GLY A 115 -3.88 23.40 -8.78
N TRP A 116 -4.26 22.29 -9.42
CA TRP A 116 -4.16 20.98 -8.78
C TRP A 116 -2.67 20.65 -8.55
N PRO A 117 -2.23 20.46 -7.28
CA PRO A 117 -0.81 20.25 -6.96
C PRO A 117 -0.26 18.90 -7.45
N GLY A 118 -1.13 18.00 -7.92
CA GLY A 118 -0.79 16.61 -8.15
C GLY A 118 -0.61 15.84 -6.83
N SER A 119 0.01 14.66 -6.91
CA SER A 119 0.46 13.93 -5.72
C SER A 119 1.78 14.55 -5.25
N ALA A 120 1.74 15.29 -4.15
CA ALA A 120 2.70 16.32 -3.72
C ALA A 120 4.18 15.89 -3.51
N LYS A 121 4.59 14.64 -3.79
CA LYS A 121 6.00 14.20 -3.69
C LYS A 121 6.55 13.43 -4.89
N ASP A 122 5.73 13.08 -5.89
CA ASP A 122 6.24 12.28 -7.01
C ASP A 122 6.79 13.20 -8.13
N ARG A 123 8.10 13.49 -8.09
CA ARG A 123 8.82 14.08 -9.24
C ARG A 123 8.81 13.14 -10.45
N SER A 124 8.47 11.86 -10.26
CA SER A 124 8.11 10.96 -11.34
C SER A 124 6.67 11.26 -11.75
N TRP A 125 6.48 11.68 -13.00
CA TRP A 125 5.19 11.92 -13.65
C TRP A 125 4.20 10.71 -13.64
N LYS A 126 4.51 9.60 -12.96
CA LYS A 126 3.73 8.34 -12.92
C LYS A 126 2.32 8.52 -12.35
N GLY A 127 2.10 9.42 -11.38
CA GLY A 127 0.77 9.67 -10.81
C GLY A 127 -0.27 10.16 -11.82
N GLN A 128 0.15 10.89 -12.86
CA GLN A 128 -0.76 11.37 -13.91
C GLN A 128 -1.25 10.25 -14.81
N ALA A 129 -0.35 9.39 -15.27
CA ALA A 129 -0.73 8.22 -16.07
C ALA A 129 -1.69 7.31 -15.30
N GLN A 130 -1.47 7.13 -13.99
CA GLN A 130 -2.36 6.36 -13.12
C GLN A 130 -3.75 7.02 -12.97
N LEU A 131 -3.81 8.34 -12.76
CA LEU A 131 -5.08 9.07 -12.70
C LEU A 131 -5.85 8.98 -14.03
N CYS A 132 -5.17 9.25 -15.13
CA CYS A 132 -5.70 9.15 -16.49
C CYS A 132 -6.31 7.76 -16.75
N SER A 133 -5.54 6.71 -16.46
CA SER A 133 -5.97 5.32 -16.59
C SER A 133 -7.14 4.96 -15.66
N ALA A 134 -7.22 5.61 -14.49
CA ALA A 134 -8.29 5.36 -13.54
C ALA A 134 -9.61 6.04 -13.93
N LEU A 135 -9.54 7.27 -14.46
CA LEU A 135 -10.69 8.03 -14.93
C LEU A 135 -11.19 7.57 -16.32
N ASP A 136 -10.30 7.10 -17.20
CA ASP A 136 -10.63 6.62 -18.55
C ASP A 136 -11.33 5.24 -18.51
N LYS A 137 -12.61 5.25 -18.14
CA LYS A 137 -13.45 4.06 -17.96
C LYS A 137 -13.45 3.13 -19.20
N PHE A 138 -13.41 3.70 -20.39
CA PHE A 138 -13.58 2.95 -21.65
C PHE A 138 -12.26 2.71 -22.39
N HIS A 139 -11.13 3.15 -21.85
CA HIS A 139 -9.83 3.14 -22.51
C HIS A 139 -9.85 3.85 -23.88
N ALA A 140 -10.59 4.95 -23.94
CA ALA A 140 -10.79 5.73 -25.15
C ALA A 140 -9.99 7.03 -25.13
N GLY A 141 -9.08 7.21 -24.16
CA GLY A 141 -8.33 8.44 -23.96
C GLY A 141 -9.21 9.62 -23.56
N MET A 142 -10.37 9.35 -22.93
CA MET A 142 -11.36 10.36 -22.59
C MET A 142 -11.78 10.29 -21.12
N VAL A 143 -11.99 11.46 -20.53
CA VAL A 143 -12.64 11.65 -19.24
C VAL A 143 -14.01 12.27 -19.47
N SER A 144 -15.01 11.82 -18.71
CA SER A 144 -16.39 12.30 -18.75
C SER A 144 -16.81 12.93 -17.43
N LYS A 145 -17.90 13.72 -17.46
CA LYS A 145 -18.48 14.29 -16.22
C LYS A 145 -18.94 13.19 -15.26
N GLU A 146 -19.39 12.05 -15.79
CA GLU A 146 -19.77 10.86 -15.04
C GLU A 146 -18.57 10.21 -14.32
N ASP A 147 -17.34 10.33 -14.86
CA ASP A 147 -16.14 9.82 -14.18
C ASP A 147 -15.83 10.62 -12.90
N LEU A 148 -16.10 11.93 -12.92
CA LEU A 148 -15.97 12.79 -11.74
C LEU A 148 -17.11 12.56 -10.73
N ALA A 149 -18.33 12.32 -11.21
CA ALA A 149 -19.46 11.96 -10.35
C ALA A 149 -19.23 10.63 -9.62
N TRP A 150 -18.65 9.67 -10.32
CA TRP A 150 -18.20 8.42 -9.71
C TRP A 150 -17.17 8.69 -8.60
N LEU A 151 -16.20 9.58 -8.85
CA LEU A 151 -15.19 9.91 -7.84
C LEU A 151 -15.77 10.58 -6.59
N ASP A 152 -16.80 11.43 -6.74
CA ASP A 152 -17.50 12.05 -5.61
C ASP A 152 -18.14 11.03 -4.66
N SER A 153 -18.65 9.92 -5.21
CA SER A 153 -19.29 8.85 -4.44
C SER A 153 -18.30 7.97 -3.65
N TRP A 154 -17.00 8.11 -3.90
CA TRP A 154 -15.97 7.38 -3.17
C TRP A 154 -15.62 8.11 -1.86
N GLU A 155 -15.50 7.37 -0.77
CA GLU A 155 -14.89 7.83 0.48
C GLU A 155 -13.51 7.18 0.62
N PRO A 156 -12.41 7.90 0.32
CA PRO A 156 -11.06 7.34 0.42
C PRO A 156 -10.68 7.05 1.88
N PRO A 157 -9.92 5.98 2.15
CA PRO A 157 -9.28 5.77 3.45
C PRO A 157 -8.44 6.99 3.87
N LEU A 158 -8.41 7.25 5.19
CA LEU A 158 -7.72 8.42 5.77
C LEU A 158 -6.29 8.57 5.28
N PHE A 159 -5.52 7.48 5.22
CA PHE A 159 -4.13 7.55 4.78
C PHE A 159 -3.98 8.11 3.36
N LEU A 160 -4.93 7.90 2.44
CA LEU A 160 -4.85 8.46 1.08
C LEU A 160 -5.08 9.97 1.03
N LEU A 161 -5.62 10.56 2.10
CA LEU A 161 -5.92 11.99 2.20
C LEU A 161 -4.86 12.78 2.98
N GLU A 162 -4.04 12.08 3.77
CA GLU A 162 -3.01 12.70 4.60
C GLU A 162 -1.71 12.96 3.82
N GLU A 163 -0.99 13.98 4.25
CA GLU A 163 0.38 14.22 3.77
C GLU A 163 1.38 13.41 4.58
N ALA A 164 2.41 12.89 3.91
CA ALA A 164 3.49 12.15 4.56
C ALA A 164 4.27 13.05 5.53
N SER A 165 4.26 12.70 6.83
CA SER A 165 4.96 13.43 7.90
C SER A 165 5.95 12.52 8.62
N GLU A 166 7.21 12.94 8.61
CA GLU A 166 8.29 12.28 9.35
C GLU A 166 8.08 12.41 10.86
N GLU A 167 7.52 13.53 11.32
CA GLU A 167 7.23 13.78 12.72
C GLU A 167 6.16 12.81 13.24
N ALA A 168 5.10 12.60 12.46
CA ALA A 168 4.04 11.64 12.79
C ALA A 168 4.59 10.21 12.83
N TRP A 169 5.48 9.85 11.90
CA TRP A 169 6.18 8.57 11.92
C TRP A 169 7.07 8.42 13.16
N ASN A 170 7.90 9.41 13.46
CA ASN A 170 8.80 9.38 14.62
C ASN A 170 8.03 9.27 15.94
N GLU A 171 6.87 9.92 16.05
CA GLU A 171 5.98 9.79 17.22
C GLU A 171 5.45 8.35 17.35
N LEU A 172 4.92 7.79 16.26
CA LEU A 172 4.40 6.43 16.24
C LEU A 172 5.50 5.41 16.54
N PHE A 173 6.63 5.51 15.84
CA PHE A 173 7.78 4.63 15.98
C PHE A 173 8.36 4.70 17.39
N GLY A 174 8.50 5.89 17.95
CA GLY A 174 8.93 6.07 19.35
C GLY A 174 8.02 5.38 20.35
N GLN A 175 6.69 5.42 20.15
CA GLN A 175 5.74 4.71 21.00
C GLN A 175 5.79 3.18 20.82
N LEU A 176 5.95 2.71 19.59
CA LEU A 176 6.15 1.28 19.30
C LEU A 176 7.42 0.76 20.00
N LEU A 177 8.54 1.48 19.89
CA LEU A 177 9.79 1.11 20.56
C LEU A 177 9.69 1.20 22.09
N SER A 178 8.99 2.20 22.62
CA SER A 178 8.77 2.32 24.07
C SER A 178 7.97 1.12 24.62
N LYS A 179 7.07 0.55 23.82
CA LYS A 179 6.27 -0.60 24.22
C LYS A 179 6.96 -1.95 24.03
N TYR A 180 7.64 -2.13 22.90
CA TYR A 180 8.15 -3.45 22.47
C TYR A 180 9.68 -3.57 22.57
N GLY A 181 10.40 -2.48 22.82
CA GLY A 181 11.83 -2.44 23.11
C GLY A 181 12.77 -2.43 21.91
N SER A 182 12.41 -3.11 20.81
CA SER A 182 13.20 -3.09 19.56
C SER A 182 12.30 -3.05 18.32
N PRO A 183 12.81 -2.58 17.16
CA PRO A 183 12.02 -2.54 15.94
C PRO A 183 11.53 -3.92 15.51
N LEU A 184 12.38 -4.95 15.55
CA LEU A 184 11.94 -6.31 15.21
C LEU A 184 10.88 -6.88 16.15
N LYS A 185 10.94 -6.58 17.45
CA LYS A 185 9.88 -6.97 18.38
C LYS A 185 8.58 -6.24 18.09
N ALA A 186 8.66 -4.94 17.77
CA ALA A 186 7.50 -4.17 17.35
C ALA A 186 6.90 -4.74 16.05
N TRP A 187 7.74 -5.11 15.09
CA TRP A 187 7.33 -5.75 13.83
C TRP A 187 6.50 -7.01 14.07
N PHE A 188 6.95 -7.94 14.92
CA PHE A 188 6.19 -9.16 15.23
C PHE A 188 4.84 -8.92 15.92
N HIS A 189 4.65 -7.73 16.52
CA HIS A 189 3.36 -7.34 17.07
C HIS A 189 2.47 -6.58 16.08
N LEU A 190 3.04 -6.11 14.97
CA LEU A 190 2.35 -5.47 13.86
C LEU A 190 1.88 -6.51 12.85
N ASP A 191 2.78 -7.37 12.38
CA ASP A 191 2.54 -8.48 11.47
C ASP A 191 1.88 -9.64 12.23
N MET A 192 0.56 -9.56 12.40
CA MET A 192 -0.19 -10.50 13.23
C MET A 192 -0.46 -11.81 12.52
N ASP A 193 -0.47 -11.79 11.19
CA ASP A 193 -0.77 -12.96 10.35
C ASP A 193 0.48 -13.66 9.78
N ASN A 194 1.68 -13.14 10.11
CA ASN A 194 2.99 -13.64 9.67
C ASN A 194 3.17 -13.61 8.15
N THR A 195 2.63 -12.58 7.49
CA THR A 195 2.86 -12.31 6.06
C THR A 195 4.24 -11.79 5.76
N ASN A 196 4.97 -11.30 6.78
CA ASN A 196 6.17 -10.50 6.61
C ASN A 196 5.90 -9.16 5.89
N GLU A 197 4.66 -8.69 5.98
CA GLU A 197 4.16 -7.41 5.52
C GLU A 197 3.23 -6.85 6.62
N VAL A 198 2.99 -5.54 6.65
CA VAL A 198 2.05 -4.92 7.59
C VAL A 198 1.04 -4.11 6.80
N SER A 199 -0.21 -4.51 6.89
CA SER A 199 -1.34 -3.79 6.28
C SER A 199 -1.77 -2.56 7.09
N TRP A 200 -2.59 -1.71 6.47
CA TRP A 200 -3.21 -0.57 7.17
C TRP A 200 -4.07 -1.04 8.35
N SER A 201 -4.82 -2.13 8.17
CA SER A 201 -5.71 -2.67 9.20
C SER A 201 -4.93 -3.18 10.42
N GLU A 202 -3.80 -3.83 10.20
CA GLU A 202 -2.87 -4.28 11.25
C GLU A 202 -2.22 -3.12 11.99
N LEU A 203 -1.74 -2.10 11.26
CA LEU A 203 -1.17 -0.92 11.89
C LEU A 203 -2.22 -0.18 12.73
N VAL A 204 -3.44 -0.04 12.24
CA VAL A 204 -4.58 0.53 12.99
C VAL A 204 -4.85 -0.30 14.25
N ALA A 205 -4.89 -1.62 14.15
CA ALA A 205 -5.10 -2.51 15.29
C ALA A 205 -3.99 -2.36 16.34
N ALA A 206 -2.74 -2.29 15.93
CA ALA A 206 -1.61 -2.08 16.82
C ALA A 206 -1.64 -0.68 17.46
N CYS A 207 -1.96 0.37 16.70
CA CYS A 207 -2.11 1.73 17.20
C CYS A 207 -3.20 1.83 18.28
N LYS A 208 -4.31 1.11 18.11
CA LYS A 208 -5.34 0.98 19.17
C LYS A 208 -4.78 0.32 20.43
N LYS A 209 -3.99 -0.76 20.29
CA LYS A 209 -3.37 -1.46 21.43
C LYS A 209 -2.36 -0.59 22.18
N ILE A 210 -1.64 0.31 21.50
CA ILE A 210 -0.68 1.23 22.14
C ILE A 210 -1.32 2.56 22.54
N LYS A 211 -2.61 2.76 22.25
CA LYS A 211 -3.36 4.00 22.49
C LYS A 211 -2.72 5.22 21.82
N PHE A 212 -2.20 5.04 20.61
CA PHE A 212 -1.63 6.11 19.80
C PHE A 212 -2.68 7.20 19.52
N LYS A 213 -2.28 8.46 19.65
CA LYS A 213 -3.15 9.64 19.47
C LYS A 213 -2.69 10.60 18.37
N GLY A 214 -1.51 10.35 17.80
CA GLY A 214 -0.97 11.15 16.71
C GLY A 214 -1.66 10.86 15.38
N ASN A 215 -1.18 11.50 14.31
CA ASN A 215 -1.74 11.34 12.97
C ASN A 215 -1.24 10.04 12.32
N LEU A 216 -2.06 8.98 12.42
CA LEU A 216 -1.71 7.67 11.88
C LEU A 216 -1.63 7.66 10.35
N GLY A 217 -2.51 8.40 9.65
CA GLY A 217 -2.50 8.44 8.20
C GLY A 217 -1.24 9.11 7.65
N ALA A 218 -0.81 10.21 8.28
CA ALA A 218 0.44 10.89 7.93
C ALA A 218 1.68 10.03 8.20
N ALA A 219 1.68 9.28 9.31
CA ALA A 219 2.74 8.32 9.64
C ALA A 219 2.80 7.18 8.60
N TRP A 220 1.65 6.61 8.23
CA TRP A 220 1.56 5.60 7.17
C TRP A 220 2.11 6.11 5.85
N ARG A 221 1.69 7.31 5.43
CA ARG A 221 2.15 7.90 4.16
C ARG A 221 3.65 8.18 4.12
N TYR A 222 4.30 8.33 5.28
CA TYR A 222 5.74 8.47 5.36
C TYR A 222 6.47 7.14 5.20
N ILE A 223 5.96 6.06 5.80
CA ILE A 223 6.61 4.74 5.76
C ILE A 223 6.28 3.93 4.50
N ASP A 224 5.05 4.01 3.99
CA ASP A 224 4.60 3.48 2.68
C ASP A 224 5.01 4.47 1.56
N ASP A 225 6.32 4.70 1.44
CA ASP A 225 6.93 5.67 0.52
C ASP A 225 6.65 5.31 -0.94
N ASP A 226 6.60 4.00 -1.24
CA ASP A 226 6.34 3.52 -2.59
C ASP A 226 4.84 3.47 -2.94
N ALA A 227 3.96 3.79 -1.97
CA ALA A 227 2.51 3.72 -2.07
C ALA A 227 2.03 2.35 -2.60
N SER A 228 2.59 1.26 -2.07
CA SER A 228 2.19 -0.11 -2.36
C SER A 228 0.93 -0.52 -1.59
N GLY A 229 0.61 0.16 -0.49
CA GLY A 229 -0.53 -0.18 0.37
C GLY A 229 -0.21 -1.23 1.44
N ILE A 230 1.05 -1.65 1.53
CA ILE A 230 1.60 -2.52 2.56
C ILE A 230 2.94 -1.94 3.03
N ILE A 231 3.33 -2.22 4.25
CA ILE A 231 4.66 -1.88 4.76
C ILE A 231 5.49 -3.15 4.77
N SER A 232 6.71 -3.07 4.24
CA SER A 232 7.73 -4.12 4.36
C SER A 232 8.63 -3.88 5.57
N LEU A 233 9.28 -4.94 6.07
CA LEU A 233 10.26 -4.79 7.15
C LEU A 233 11.40 -3.84 6.76
N LYS A 234 11.73 -3.76 5.46
CA LYS A 234 12.78 -2.85 4.97
C LYS A 234 12.40 -1.38 5.13
N GLU A 235 11.13 -1.04 4.90
CA GLU A 235 10.59 0.31 5.13
C GLU A 235 10.50 0.63 6.62
N PHE A 236 10.12 -0.37 7.43
CA PHE A 236 10.01 -0.21 8.88
C PHE A 236 11.35 -0.10 9.61
N SER A 237 12.31 -0.95 9.25
CA SER A 237 13.67 -0.94 9.79
C SER A 237 14.65 -1.58 8.80
N SER A 238 15.22 -0.74 7.92
CA SER A 238 16.26 -1.15 6.99
C SER A 238 17.45 -1.86 7.68
N PRO A 239 17.99 -1.39 8.83
CA PRO A 239 19.08 -2.10 9.52
C PRO A 239 18.73 -3.53 9.93
N ASP A 240 17.53 -3.75 10.46
CA ASP A 240 17.07 -5.07 10.88
C ASP A 240 16.80 -5.99 9.68
N PHE A 241 16.23 -5.44 8.61
CA PHE A 241 16.04 -6.15 7.35
C PHE A 241 17.37 -6.65 6.77
N GLU A 242 18.38 -5.78 6.68
CA GLU A 242 19.72 -6.14 6.16
C GLU A 242 20.40 -7.20 7.04
N LEU A 243 20.23 -7.11 8.38
CA LEU A 243 20.73 -8.14 9.30
C LEU A 243 20.09 -9.50 9.03
N LEU A 244 18.75 -9.57 8.92
CA LEU A 244 18.04 -10.82 8.66
C LEU A 244 18.34 -11.38 7.27
N MET A 245 18.39 -10.53 6.26
CA MET A 245 18.73 -10.93 4.89
C MET A 245 20.16 -11.47 4.79
N SER A 246 21.13 -10.79 5.41
CA SER A 246 22.52 -11.26 5.43
C SER A 246 22.66 -12.63 6.10
N PHE A 247 21.89 -12.90 7.17
CA PHE A 247 21.86 -14.21 7.81
C PHE A 247 21.18 -15.26 6.92
N LYS A 248 20.03 -14.93 6.33
CA LYS A 248 19.29 -15.82 5.43
C LYS A 248 20.12 -16.26 4.24
N GLU A 249 20.79 -15.32 3.58
CA GLU A 249 21.67 -15.58 2.43
C GLU A 249 22.86 -16.46 2.83
N TRP A 250 23.54 -16.10 3.92
CA TRP A 250 24.64 -16.89 4.44
C TRP A 250 24.21 -18.32 4.80
N ALA A 251 23.08 -18.48 5.50
CA ALA A 251 22.55 -19.77 5.91
C ALA A 251 22.15 -20.62 4.71
N SER A 252 21.52 -20.00 3.70
CA SER A 252 21.14 -20.68 2.46
C SER A 252 22.37 -21.13 1.67
N SER A 253 23.40 -20.29 1.57
CA SER A 253 24.65 -20.62 0.88
C SER A 253 25.41 -21.78 1.54
N HIS A 254 25.41 -21.87 2.87
CA HIS A 254 26.20 -22.86 3.61
C HIS A 254 25.45 -24.14 3.98
N PHE A 255 24.12 -24.07 4.12
CA PHE A 255 23.27 -25.17 4.62
C PHE A 255 22.08 -25.49 3.71
N GLY A 256 21.88 -24.74 2.62
CA GLY A 256 20.76 -24.86 1.69
C GLY A 256 19.49 -24.15 2.16
N SER A 257 19.31 -23.92 3.46
CA SER A 257 18.21 -23.12 4.02
C SER A 257 18.49 -22.68 5.45
N VAL A 258 17.75 -21.69 5.95
CA VAL A 258 17.77 -21.27 7.36
C VAL A 258 17.36 -22.42 8.29
N GLY A 259 16.34 -23.22 7.91
CA GLY A 259 15.91 -24.37 8.70
C GLY A 259 16.99 -25.46 8.82
N ASN A 260 17.76 -25.71 7.76
CA ASN A 260 18.88 -26.63 7.81
C ASN A 260 20.04 -26.08 8.65
N ALA A 261 20.29 -24.77 8.59
CA ALA A 261 21.26 -24.11 9.46
C ALA A 261 20.87 -24.28 10.93
N PHE A 262 19.60 -24.03 11.28
CA PHE A 262 19.07 -24.21 12.64
C PHE A 262 19.28 -25.65 13.14
N LYS A 263 18.85 -26.67 12.37
CA LYS A 263 19.08 -28.10 12.70
C LYS A 263 20.57 -28.45 12.84
N ASN A 264 21.44 -27.77 12.09
CA ASN A 264 22.87 -27.97 12.22
C ASN A 264 23.43 -27.38 13.52
N PHE A 265 22.87 -26.26 13.98
CA PHE A 265 23.34 -25.52 15.16
C PHE A 265 22.80 -26.11 16.47
N ASP A 266 21.56 -26.63 16.44
CA ASP A 266 20.88 -27.31 17.54
C ASP A 266 21.46 -28.72 17.73
N LYS A 267 22.63 -28.78 18.38
CA LYS A 267 23.37 -30.04 18.57
C LYS A 267 22.79 -30.89 19.69
N ASP A 268 22.15 -30.27 20.66
CA ASP A 268 21.50 -30.98 21.77
C ASP A 268 20.08 -31.42 21.42
N GLY A 269 19.52 -30.95 20.30
CA GLY A 269 18.20 -31.32 19.83
C GLY A 269 17.09 -30.72 20.70
N SER A 270 17.38 -29.61 21.39
CA SER A 270 16.43 -28.92 22.26
C SER A 270 15.27 -28.28 21.50
N GLY A 271 15.40 -28.11 20.18
CA GLY A 271 14.46 -27.35 19.36
C GLY A 271 14.63 -25.84 19.52
N SER A 272 15.68 -25.40 20.21
CA SER A 272 16.01 -24.00 20.46
C SER A 272 17.51 -23.78 20.21
N LEU A 273 17.92 -22.52 20.02
CA LEU A 273 19.35 -22.17 20.02
C LEU A 273 19.61 -21.25 21.19
N THR A 274 20.68 -21.52 21.91
CA THR A 274 21.28 -20.54 22.83
C THR A 274 22.12 -19.53 22.07
N LEU A 275 22.31 -18.33 22.64
CA LEU A 275 23.24 -17.33 22.07
C LEU A 275 24.65 -17.91 21.88
N GLY A 276 25.08 -18.81 22.77
CA GLY A 276 26.37 -19.48 22.66
C GLY A 276 26.48 -20.39 21.44
N GLU A 277 25.43 -21.15 21.13
CA GLU A 277 25.39 -22.02 19.95
C GLU A 277 25.36 -21.23 18.67
N LEU A 278 24.51 -20.20 18.60
CA LEU A 278 24.42 -19.32 17.44
C LEU A 278 25.76 -18.62 17.18
N ARG A 279 26.38 -18.02 18.21
CA ARG A 279 27.70 -17.38 18.09
C ARG A 279 28.75 -18.34 17.58
N ARG A 280 28.85 -19.54 18.17
CA ARG A 280 29.84 -20.55 17.75
C ARG A 280 29.63 -20.97 16.31
N ALA A 281 28.38 -21.17 15.89
CA ALA A 281 28.05 -21.54 14.52
C ALA A 281 28.42 -20.45 13.51
N CYS A 282 28.01 -19.21 13.77
CA CYS A 282 28.29 -18.05 12.92
C CYS A 282 29.81 -17.80 12.79
N GLN A 283 30.56 -17.87 13.90
CA GLN A 283 32.01 -17.66 13.90
C GLN A 283 32.78 -18.73 13.12
N ARG A 284 32.46 -20.02 13.32
CA ARG A 284 33.15 -21.13 12.63
C ARG A 284 33.05 -21.04 11.11
N ARG A 285 31.97 -20.45 10.62
CA ARG A 285 31.63 -20.35 9.19
C ARG A 285 31.71 -18.90 8.68
N LYS A 286 32.37 -18.02 9.45
CA LYS A 286 32.72 -16.64 9.08
C LYS A 286 31.55 -15.78 8.61
N TRP A 287 30.38 -15.91 9.25
CA TRP A 287 29.33 -14.92 9.05
C TRP A 287 29.79 -13.57 9.62
N VAL A 288 29.57 -12.49 8.86
CA VAL A 288 30.08 -11.15 9.18
C VAL A 288 29.08 -10.35 10.04
N GLY A 289 27.83 -10.80 10.14
CA GLY A 289 26.79 -10.14 10.93
C GLY A 289 26.90 -10.35 12.44
N GLU A 290 26.18 -9.54 13.21
CA GLU A 290 26.21 -9.57 14.67
C GLU A 290 25.24 -10.61 15.24
N ALA A 291 25.77 -11.79 15.60
CA ALA A 291 24.97 -12.89 16.16
C ALA A 291 24.22 -12.53 17.46
N LYS A 292 24.71 -11.55 18.23
CA LYS A 292 23.99 -11.08 19.41
C LYS A 292 22.74 -10.29 19.02
N MET A 293 22.86 -9.33 18.10
CA MET A 293 21.70 -8.59 17.61
C MET A 293 20.67 -9.54 16.99
N LEU A 294 21.10 -10.48 16.15
CA LEU A 294 20.20 -11.48 15.57
C LEU A 294 19.47 -12.27 16.66
N PHE A 295 20.20 -12.71 17.70
CA PHE A 295 19.62 -13.43 18.82
C PHE A 295 18.65 -12.57 19.63
N ASP A 296 19.00 -11.33 19.94
CA ASP A 296 18.18 -10.42 20.75
C ASP A 296 16.91 -10.00 19.98
N CYS A 297 16.99 -9.90 18.66
CA CYS A 297 15.89 -9.57 17.78
C CYS A 297 14.92 -10.74 17.58
N LEU A 298 15.41 -11.98 17.47
CA LEU A 298 14.60 -13.20 17.32
C LEU A 298 14.22 -13.83 18.68
N GLY A 299 14.89 -13.42 19.75
CA GLY A 299 14.84 -14.04 21.07
C GLY A 299 13.70 -13.50 21.95
N SER A 300 13.03 -14.43 22.63
CA SER A 300 11.79 -14.27 23.40
C SER A 300 10.63 -13.72 22.55
N SER A 301 9.95 -14.66 21.88
CA SER A 301 8.54 -14.47 21.51
C SER A 301 7.78 -14.06 22.79
N PRO A 302 6.94 -13.02 22.76
CA PRO A 302 6.02 -12.76 23.85
C PRO A 302 5.04 -13.92 23.87
N ASP A 303 5.20 -14.79 24.86
CA ASP A 303 4.27 -15.85 25.28
C ASP A 303 3.37 -16.42 24.16
N LYS A 304 3.82 -17.53 23.56
CA LYS A 304 2.87 -18.52 23.05
C LYS A 304 2.27 -19.30 24.21
#